data_AF-A0A975NSW3-F1
#
_entry.id   AF-A0A975NSW3-F1
#
_cell.length_a   1.000
_cell.length_b   1.000
_cell.length_c   1.000
_cell.angle_alpha   90.00
_cell.angle_beta   90.00
_cell.angle_gamma   90.00
#
_symmetry.space_group_name_H-M   'P 1'
#
loop_
_entity.id
_entity.type
_entity.pdbx_description
1 polymer ?
#
loop_
_entity_poly.entity_id
_entity_poly.type
_entity_poly.pdbx_seq_one_letter_code
_entity_poly.pdbx_strand_id
1 'polypeptide(L)'
;MMALSKQMLDQEPSEIEMLLPWHAAGTLNVRDSRRVDEALARDLALARQYAAIREEYAETISLNESLGAPSARAMQKLFAAIDGEPARTPSVSLNISARIAEFFASLSPRTLAWSTSLGALALLLQAGVIGAVLVKNQTSSFQTASLSTNAPVTRDLAAPAPPPPRALVRFAPDARIADITALLDSYQASIVDGAKGGLFRLQFGNSAMGKEEAAALLSRLQREKIVSLAVAAP
;
A
#
# COMPACT_ATOMS: atom_id res chain seq x y z
N MET A 1 17.20 -14.51 -37.92
CA MET A 1 17.55 -13.30 -37.13
C MET A 1 16.66 -13.27 -35.90
N MET A 2 17.14 -13.72 -34.75
CA MET A 2 16.46 -13.66 -33.43
C MET A 2 17.43 -14.25 -32.40
N ALA A 3 18.48 -13.51 -32.05
CA ALA A 3 19.43 -13.92 -31.01
C ALA A 3 20.06 -12.73 -30.25
N LEU A 4 19.50 -11.53 -30.39
CA LEU A 4 19.97 -10.32 -29.69
C LEU A 4 19.01 -9.87 -28.57
N SER A 5 17.77 -10.39 -28.51
CA SER A 5 16.77 -9.93 -27.55
C SER A 5 16.86 -10.59 -26.17
N LYS A 6 17.59 -11.71 -26.02
CA LYS A 6 17.66 -12.42 -24.74
C LYS A 6 18.71 -11.85 -23.77
N GLN A 7 19.72 -11.14 -24.26
CA GLN A 7 20.74 -10.52 -23.40
C GLN A 7 20.30 -9.19 -22.77
N MET A 8 19.29 -8.50 -23.31
CA MET A 8 18.77 -7.24 -22.72
C MET A 8 17.87 -7.44 -21.50
N LEU A 9 17.37 -8.66 -21.25
CA LEU A 9 16.41 -8.92 -20.15
C LEU A 9 17.07 -9.41 -18.86
N ASP A 10 18.33 -9.86 -18.90
CA ASP A 10 19.06 -10.43 -17.75
C ASP A 10 20.20 -9.53 -17.24
N GLN A 11 20.43 -8.36 -17.85
CA GLN A 11 21.36 -7.35 -17.32
C GLN A 11 20.58 -6.38 -16.43
N GLU A 12 20.77 -6.52 -15.11
CA GLU A 12 20.35 -5.50 -14.14
C GLU A 12 20.85 -4.12 -14.61
N PRO A 13 19.98 -3.09 -14.68
CA PRO A 13 20.38 -1.76 -15.05
C PRO A 13 21.51 -1.29 -14.14
N SER A 14 22.58 -0.77 -14.73
CA SER A 14 23.66 -0.18 -13.95
C SER A 14 23.13 0.97 -13.09
N GLU A 15 23.80 1.26 -11.98
CA GLU A 15 23.39 2.37 -11.09
C GLU A 15 23.21 3.70 -11.83
N ILE A 16 23.99 3.93 -12.90
CA ILE A 16 23.89 5.14 -13.73
C ILE A 16 22.68 5.09 -14.66
N GLU A 17 22.36 3.93 -15.25
CA GLU A 17 21.16 3.74 -16.05
C GLU A 17 19.89 3.99 -15.23
N MET A 18 19.87 3.53 -13.97
CA MET A 18 18.74 3.78 -13.04
C MET A 18 18.50 5.27 -12.76
N LEU A 19 19.53 6.11 -12.92
CA LEU A 19 19.43 7.55 -12.69
C LEU A 19 18.92 8.32 -13.92
N LEU A 20 18.91 7.71 -15.12
CA LEU A 20 18.52 8.41 -16.35
C LEU A 20 17.11 9.03 -16.31
N PRO A 21 16.05 8.35 -15.80
CA PRO A 21 14.72 8.95 -15.72
C PRO A 21 14.68 10.20 -14.83
N TRP A 22 15.38 10.13 -13.69
CA TRP A 22 15.48 11.25 -12.75
C TRP A 22 16.34 12.40 -13.30
N HIS A 23 17.35 12.06 -14.11
CA HIS A 23 18.14 13.06 -14.83
C HIS A 23 17.31 13.77 -15.89
N ALA A 24 16.49 13.04 -16.65
CA ALA A 24 15.58 13.61 -17.64
C ALA A 24 14.53 14.53 -17.01
N ALA A 25 14.02 14.17 -15.82
CA ALA A 25 13.10 14.99 -15.04
C ALA A 25 13.77 16.18 -14.33
N GLY A 26 15.10 16.28 -14.32
CA GLY A 26 15.84 17.36 -13.65
C GLY A 26 15.79 17.32 -12.12
N THR A 27 15.49 16.16 -11.52
CA THR A 27 15.29 16.03 -10.06
C THR A 27 16.48 15.43 -9.33
N LEU A 28 17.58 15.10 -10.03
CA LEU A 28 18.80 14.59 -9.41
C LEU A 28 19.54 15.66 -8.63
N ASN A 29 20.24 15.25 -7.58
CA ASN A 29 21.18 16.12 -6.90
C ASN A 29 22.39 16.45 -7.82
N VAL A 30 23.10 17.53 -7.49
CA VAL A 30 24.22 18.05 -8.30
C VAL A 30 25.34 17.02 -8.50
N ARG A 31 25.61 16.17 -7.49
CA ARG A 31 26.68 15.16 -7.57
C ARG A 31 26.31 14.07 -8.56
N ASP A 32 25.09 13.55 -8.47
CA ASP A 32 24.63 12.45 -9.31
C ASP A 32 24.34 12.92 -10.74
N SER A 33 23.84 14.15 -10.93
CA SER A 33 23.72 14.76 -12.26
C SER A 33 25.07 14.82 -12.97
N ARG A 34 26.13 15.29 -12.30
CA ARG A 34 27.48 15.29 -12.89
C ARG A 34 27.99 13.89 -13.23
N ARG A 35 27.74 12.90 -12.36
CA ARG A 35 28.13 11.50 -12.62
C ARG A 35 27.44 10.94 -13.86
N VAL A 36 26.15 11.25 -14.04
CA VAL A 36 25.37 10.86 -15.22
C VAL A 36 25.89 11.57 -16.46
N ASP A 37 26.15 12.88 -16.41
CA ASP A 37 26.70 13.64 -17.54
C ASP A 37 28.06 13.10 -18.02
N GLU A 38 28.96 12.79 -17.08
CA GLU A 38 30.25 12.17 -17.41
C GLU A 38 30.11 10.79 -18.05
N ALA A 39 29.14 10.00 -17.59
CA ALA A 39 28.87 8.67 -18.16
C ALA A 39 28.25 8.76 -19.55
N LEU A 40 27.31 9.68 -19.76
CA LEU A 40 26.70 9.96 -21.07
C LEU A 40 27.74 10.44 -22.09
N ALA A 41 28.76 11.18 -21.65
CA ALA A 41 29.86 11.61 -22.51
C ALA A 41 30.81 10.46 -22.92
N ARG A 42 30.89 9.40 -22.12
CA ARG A 42 31.80 8.26 -22.35
C ARG A 42 31.12 7.09 -23.08
N ASP A 43 29.83 6.90 -22.86
CA ASP A 43 29.07 5.77 -23.40
C ASP A 43 27.97 6.22 -24.37
N LEU A 44 28.18 5.93 -25.65
CA LEU A 44 27.23 6.24 -26.72
C LEU A 44 25.94 5.40 -26.63
N ALA A 45 25.99 4.18 -26.09
CA ALA A 45 24.80 3.35 -25.91
C ALA A 45 23.91 3.93 -24.82
N LEU A 46 24.52 4.34 -23.70
CA LEU A 46 23.83 5.04 -22.61
C LEU A 46 23.20 6.36 -23.09
N ALA A 47 23.92 7.12 -23.91
CA ALA A 47 23.40 8.37 -24.49
C ALA A 47 22.17 8.13 -25.38
N ARG A 48 22.13 7.02 -26.13
CA ARG A 48 20.95 6.63 -26.93
C ARG A 48 19.76 6.24 -26.05
N GLN A 49 19.98 5.51 -24.96
CA GLN A 49 18.91 5.20 -24.00
C GLN A 49 18.35 6.47 -23.37
N TYR A 50 19.23 7.39 -22.95
CA TYR A 50 18.82 8.68 -22.41
C TYR A 50 18.01 9.53 -23.42
N ALA A 51 18.39 9.50 -24.71
CA ALA A 51 17.64 10.18 -25.74
C ALA A 51 16.21 9.63 -25.91
N ALA A 52 16.04 8.31 -25.85
CA ALA A 52 14.71 7.69 -25.89
C ALA A 52 13.85 8.08 -24.68
N ILE A 53 14.42 8.06 -23.47
CA ILE A 53 13.75 8.50 -22.23
C ILE A 53 13.32 9.98 -22.34
N ARG A 54 14.16 10.84 -22.92
CA ARG A 54 13.82 12.26 -23.13
C ARG A 54 12.66 12.45 -24.11
N GLU A 55 12.58 11.65 -25.17
CA GLU A 55 11.49 11.70 -26.14
C GLU A 55 10.16 11.31 -25.48
N GLU A 56 10.13 10.18 -24.75
CA GLU A 56 8.94 9.73 -24.00
C GLU A 56 8.48 10.79 -22.98
N TYR A 57 9.43 11.44 -22.30
CA TYR A 57 9.13 12.50 -21.35
C TYR A 57 8.55 13.74 -22.06
N ALA A 58 9.10 14.12 -23.22
CA ALA A 58 8.61 15.23 -24.03
C ALA A 58 7.19 14.96 -24.56
N GLU A 59 6.90 13.73 -24.99
CA GLU A 59 5.54 13.32 -25.36
C GLU A 59 4.56 13.40 -24.18
N THR A 60 5.01 13.00 -22.99
CA THR A 60 4.20 13.12 -21.76
C THR A 60 3.89 14.58 -21.44
N ILE A 61 4.87 15.48 -21.59
CA ILE A 61 4.65 16.93 -21.44
C ILE A 61 3.65 17.41 -22.49
N SER A 62 3.87 17.10 -23.77
CA SER A 62 2.99 17.52 -24.87
C SER A 62 1.55 17.04 -24.67
N LEU A 63 1.35 15.81 -24.18
CA LEU A 63 0.02 15.29 -23.85
C LEU A 63 -0.62 16.11 -22.72
N ASN A 64 0.13 16.40 -21.65
CA ASN A 64 -0.39 17.20 -20.53
C ASN A 64 -0.68 18.64 -20.94
N GLU A 65 0.15 19.25 -21.77
CA GLU A 65 -0.08 20.58 -22.33
C GLU A 65 -1.33 20.61 -23.23
N SER A 66 -1.60 19.51 -23.96
CA SER A 66 -2.81 19.38 -24.77
C SER A 66 -4.11 19.34 -23.96
N LEU A 67 -4.05 18.97 -22.67
CA LEU A 67 -5.21 19.03 -21.76
C LEU A 67 -5.67 20.47 -21.50
N GLY A 68 -4.87 21.46 -21.89
CA GLY A 68 -5.19 22.88 -21.83
C GLY A 68 -4.77 23.55 -20.52
N ALA A 69 -4.81 24.89 -20.54
CA ALA A 69 -4.41 25.69 -19.39
C ALA A 69 -5.40 25.53 -18.21
N PRO A 70 -4.92 25.71 -16.96
CA PRO A 70 -5.78 25.80 -15.80
C PRO A 70 -6.89 26.85 -15.99
N SER A 71 -8.09 26.61 -15.46
CA SER A 71 -9.21 27.55 -15.57
C SER A 71 -8.84 28.97 -15.11
N ALA A 72 -9.43 30.01 -15.72
CA ALA A 72 -9.17 31.41 -15.37
C ALA A 72 -9.33 31.69 -13.87
N ARG A 73 -10.29 31.02 -13.21
CA ARG A 73 -10.51 31.12 -11.76
C ARG A 73 -9.36 30.53 -10.94
N ALA A 74 -8.75 29.43 -11.39
CA ALA A 74 -7.59 28.84 -10.72
C ALA A 74 -6.37 29.77 -10.84
N MET A 75 -6.18 30.38 -12.01
CA MET A 75 -5.10 31.34 -12.24
C MET A 75 -5.29 32.62 -11.39
N GLN A 76 -6.52 33.15 -11.34
CA GLN A 76 -6.87 34.28 -10.47
C GLN A 76 -6.68 33.97 -8.99
N LYS A 77 -7.06 32.76 -8.55
CA LYS A 77 -6.83 32.31 -7.17
C LYS A 77 -5.34 32.23 -6.85
N LEU A 78 -4.52 31.75 -7.80
CA LEU A 78 -3.07 31.71 -7.64
C LEU A 78 -2.48 33.12 -7.51
N PHE A 79 -2.81 34.04 -8.41
CA PHE A 79 -2.31 35.41 -8.33
C PHE A 79 -2.76 36.13 -7.07
N ALA A 80 -4.03 35.97 -6.67
CA ALA A 80 -4.51 36.51 -5.41
C ALA A 80 -3.78 35.92 -4.19
N ALA A 81 -3.36 34.65 -4.26
CA ALA A 81 -2.58 34.02 -3.20
C ALA A 81 -1.11 34.50 -3.19
N ILE A 82 -0.54 34.82 -4.35
CA ILE A 82 0.81 35.40 -4.48
C ILE A 82 0.81 36.84 -3.97
N ASP A 83 -0.15 37.67 -4.41
CA ASP A 83 -0.28 39.06 -3.97
C ASP A 83 -0.58 39.15 -2.47
N GLY A 84 -1.28 38.14 -1.94
CA GLY A 84 -1.59 37.99 -0.53
C GLY A 84 -0.49 37.30 0.29
N GLU A 85 0.64 36.91 -0.29
CA GLU A 85 1.70 36.21 0.44
C GLU A 85 2.34 37.17 1.45
N PRO A 86 2.14 36.99 2.77
CA PRO A 86 2.75 37.85 3.77
C PRO A 86 4.27 37.64 3.73
N ALA A 87 5.03 38.71 4.05
CA ALA A 87 6.48 38.60 4.21
C ALA A 87 6.81 37.40 5.09
N ARG A 88 7.64 36.47 4.58
CA ARG A 88 8.01 35.23 5.25
C ARG A 88 8.49 35.57 6.66
N THR A 89 7.65 35.37 7.65
CA THR A 89 8.08 35.45 9.03
C THR A 89 9.07 34.31 9.22
N PRO A 90 10.28 34.57 9.73
CA PRO A 90 11.20 33.50 10.06
C PRO A 90 10.40 32.51 10.91
N SER A 91 10.40 31.24 10.49
CA SER A 91 9.72 30.19 11.24
C SER A 91 10.17 30.34 12.68
N VAL A 92 9.25 30.75 13.55
CA VAL A 92 9.45 30.66 14.98
C VAL A 92 9.42 29.16 15.25
N SER A 93 10.52 28.47 14.93
CA SER A 93 10.85 27.19 15.50
C SER A 93 11.09 27.48 16.98
N LEU A 94 9.96 27.68 17.67
CA LEU A 94 9.66 27.02 18.91
C LEU A 94 10.90 26.91 19.79
N ASN A 95 11.12 27.95 20.59
CA ASN A 95 11.88 27.93 21.84
C ASN A 95 11.39 26.85 22.84
N ILE A 96 10.65 25.83 22.40
CA ILE A 96 10.23 24.67 23.17
C ILE A 96 11.47 23.99 23.77
N SER A 97 12.55 23.83 23.01
CA SER A 97 13.80 23.27 23.55
C SER A 97 14.37 24.12 24.67
N ALA A 98 14.39 25.45 24.52
CA ALA A 98 14.84 26.39 25.54
C ALA A 98 13.93 26.38 26.78
N ARG A 99 12.60 26.32 26.60
CA ARG A 99 11.61 26.24 27.69
C ARG A 99 11.68 24.91 28.44
N ILE A 100 11.89 23.81 27.73
CA ILE A 100 12.10 22.50 28.34
C ILE A 100 13.41 22.47 29.13
N ALA A 101 14.49 23.04 28.58
CA ALA A 101 15.78 23.14 29.28
C ALA A 101 15.68 24.00 30.55
N GLU A 102 14.99 25.14 30.49
CA GLU A 102 14.76 26.03 31.63
C GLU A 102 13.90 25.36 32.72
N PHE A 103 12.89 24.57 32.33
CA PHE A 103 12.11 23.75 33.24
C PHE A 103 12.95 22.66 33.93
N PHE A 104 13.79 21.93 33.19
CA PHE A 104 14.68 20.93 33.79
C PHE A 104 15.79 21.55 34.65
N ALA A 105 16.27 22.75 34.31
CA ALA A 105 17.20 23.51 35.13
C ALA A 105 16.59 23.98 36.47
N SER A 106 15.26 24.14 36.52
CA SER A 106 14.54 24.48 37.76
C SER A 106 14.34 23.30 38.72
N LEU A 107 14.61 22.06 38.30
CA LEU A 107 14.47 20.86 39.11
C LEU A 107 15.78 20.52 39.83
N SER A 108 15.70 20.14 41.12
CA SER A 108 16.87 19.71 41.87
C SER A 108 17.49 18.42 41.28
N PRO A 109 18.81 18.19 41.42
CA PRO A 109 19.46 16.98 40.90
C PRO A 109 18.83 15.66 41.42
N ARG A 110 18.29 15.67 42.64
CA ARG A 110 17.61 14.51 43.23
C ARG A 110 16.23 14.27 42.62
N THR A 111 15.46 15.33 42.34
CA THR A 111 14.17 15.21 41.64
C THR A 111 14.35 14.75 40.20
N LEU A 112 15.43 15.16 39.54
CA LEU A 112 15.78 14.67 38.21
C LEU A 112 15.97 13.15 38.19
N ALA A 113 16.78 12.58 39.10
CA ALA A 113 17.04 11.15 39.16
C ALA A 113 15.78 10.29 39.46
N TRP A 114 14.88 10.80 40.31
CA TRP A 114 13.60 10.13 40.57
C TRP A 114 12.63 10.26 39.38
N SER A 115 12.60 11.42 38.72
CA SER A 115 11.73 11.66 37.55
C SER A 115 12.16 10.84 36.33
N THR A 116 13.47 10.65 36.12
CA THR A 116 13.99 9.82 35.02
C THR A 116 13.64 8.36 35.23
N SER A 117 13.77 7.85 36.47
CA SER A 117 13.40 6.48 36.81
C SER A 117 11.90 6.23 36.63
N LEU A 118 11.06 7.16 37.10
CA LEU A 118 9.61 7.08 36.95
C LEU A 118 9.19 7.21 35.47
N GLY A 119 9.82 8.12 34.73
CA GLY A 119 9.60 8.30 33.29
C GLY A 119 10.00 7.08 32.47
N ALA A 120 11.14 6.45 32.79
CA ALA A 120 11.57 5.21 32.15
C ALA A 120 10.58 4.06 32.40
N LEU A 121 10.08 3.93 33.63
CA LEU A 121 9.04 2.96 33.97
C LEU A 121 7.76 3.21 33.16
N ALA A 122 7.32 4.46 33.05
CA ALA A 122 6.15 4.84 32.27
C ALA A 122 6.31 4.53 30.78
N LEU A 123 7.49 4.79 30.20
CA LEU A 123 7.81 4.46 28.81
C LEU A 123 7.80 2.96 28.56
N LEU A 124 8.35 2.16 29.49
CA LEU A 124 8.28 0.69 29.40
C LEU A 124 6.84 0.19 29.45
N LEU A 125 6.01 0.77 30.32
CA LEU A 125 4.59 0.43 30.40
C LEU A 125 3.86 0.79 29.10
N GLN A 126 4.09 2.00 28.57
CA GLN A 126 3.51 2.43 27.29
C GLN A 126 3.96 1.52 26.13
N ALA A 127 5.24 1.19 26.05
CA ALA A 127 5.77 0.26 25.06
C ALA A 127 5.14 -1.13 25.18
N GLY A 128 4.92 -1.61 26.41
CA GLY A 128 4.20 -2.86 26.68
C GLY A 128 2.76 -2.84 26.19
N VAL A 129 2.02 -1.76 26.44
CA VAL A 129 0.63 -1.59 25.97
C VAL A 129 0.57 -1.52 24.44
N ILE A 130 1.44 -0.71 23.82
CA ILE A 130 1.52 -0.60 22.36
C ILE A 130 1.90 -1.94 21.74
N GLY A 131 2.90 -2.63 22.30
CA GLY A 131 3.32 -3.96 21.87
C GLY A 131 2.18 -4.97 21.95
N ALA A 132 1.41 -4.97 23.04
CA ALA A 132 0.26 -5.86 23.21
C ALA A 132 -0.87 -5.57 22.19
N VAL A 133 -1.18 -4.30 21.94
CA VAL A 133 -2.18 -3.91 20.93
C VAL A 133 -1.70 -4.25 19.51
N LEU A 134 -0.41 -4.02 19.22
CA LEU A 134 0.18 -4.33 17.92
C LEU A 134 0.17 -5.83 17.64
N VAL A 135 0.59 -6.65 18.61
CA VAL A 135 0.56 -8.13 18.51
C VAL A 135 -0.87 -8.64 18.33
N LYS A 136 -1.84 -8.08 19.05
CA LYS A 136 -3.25 -8.45 18.92
C LYS A 136 -3.84 -8.08 17.55
N ASN A 137 -3.30 -7.06 16.89
CA ASN A 137 -3.79 -6.57 15.60
C ASN A 137 -2.97 -7.06 14.38
N GLN A 138 -2.02 -8.00 14.53
CA GLN A 138 -1.21 -8.50 13.41
C GLN A 138 -1.98 -9.31 12.35
N THR A 139 -3.31 -9.45 12.46
CA THR A 139 -4.15 -10.06 11.42
C THR A 139 -4.66 -9.06 10.39
N SER A 140 -4.19 -7.80 10.38
CA SER A 140 -4.52 -6.85 9.32
C SER A 140 -3.88 -7.27 7.99
N SER A 141 -4.69 -7.87 7.12
CA SER A 141 -4.37 -8.16 5.72
C SER A 141 -4.11 -6.84 4.98
N PHE A 142 -2.90 -6.68 4.43
CA PHE A 142 -2.60 -5.58 3.54
C PHE A 142 -3.26 -5.82 2.18
N GLN A 143 -4.21 -4.96 1.82
CA GLN A 143 -4.85 -4.97 0.51
C GLN A 143 -4.36 -3.77 -0.29
N THR A 144 -3.51 -4.01 -1.27
CA THR A 144 -3.15 -3.02 -2.30
C THR A 144 -3.86 -3.39 -3.59
N ALA A 145 -4.23 -2.41 -4.41
CA ALA A 145 -5.07 -2.62 -5.60
C ALA A 145 -4.47 -3.61 -6.62
N SER A 146 -3.15 -3.84 -6.58
CA SER A 146 -2.43 -4.76 -7.45
C SER A 146 -2.00 -6.07 -6.76
N LEU A 147 -2.07 -6.16 -5.43
CA LEU A 147 -1.56 -7.31 -4.69
C LEU A 147 -2.53 -7.70 -3.57
N SER A 148 -3.23 -8.82 -3.76
CA SER A 148 -3.98 -9.51 -2.71
C SER A 148 -3.15 -10.69 -2.21
N THR A 149 -2.13 -10.42 -1.40
CA THR A 149 -1.44 -11.48 -0.65
C THR A 149 -2.24 -11.75 0.62
N ASN A 150 -3.15 -12.73 0.54
CA ASN A 150 -3.88 -13.27 1.69
C ASN A 150 -3.06 -14.31 2.49
N ALA A 151 -1.73 -14.29 2.37
CA ALA A 151 -0.85 -15.16 3.14
C ALA A 151 -0.12 -14.34 4.21
N PRO A 152 -0.23 -14.69 5.51
CA PRO A 152 0.65 -14.11 6.51
C PRO A 152 2.09 -14.47 6.12
N VAL A 153 2.92 -13.45 5.90
CA VAL A 153 4.38 -13.62 5.73
C VAL A 153 4.99 -13.78 7.13
N THR A 154 4.58 -14.81 7.85
CA THR A 154 5.35 -15.35 8.96
C THR A 154 5.93 -16.67 8.47
N ARG A 155 7.25 -16.73 8.35
CA ARG A 155 7.98 -17.99 8.14
C ARG A 155 7.92 -18.76 9.46
N ASP A 156 6.75 -19.29 9.78
CA ASP A 156 6.55 -20.14 10.94
C ASP A 156 6.83 -21.60 10.57
N LEU A 157 7.73 -22.23 11.32
CA LEU A 157 8.09 -23.65 11.23
C LEU A 157 7.00 -24.58 11.79
N ALA A 158 5.73 -24.20 11.70
CA ALA A 158 4.59 -24.99 12.17
C ALA A 158 3.56 -25.13 11.05
N ALA A 159 3.06 -26.36 10.87
CA ALA A 159 2.14 -26.73 9.81
C ALA A 159 0.92 -25.78 9.75
N PRO A 160 0.51 -25.29 8.57
CA PRO A 160 -0.61 -24.37 8.43
C PRO A 160 -1.90 -25.03 8.92
N ALA A 161 -2.58 -24.40 9.88
CA ALA A 161 -3.97 -24.70 10.15
C ALA A 161 -4.76 -24.46 8.84
N PRO A 162 -5.67 -25.38 8.44
CA PRO A 162 -6.41 -25.21 7.20
C PRO A 162 -7.22 -23.91 7.26
N PRO A 163 -7.22 -23.08 6.19
CA PRO A 163 -8.07 -21.90 6.14
C PRO A 163 -9.55 -22.30 6.30
N PRO A 164 -10.40 -21.43 6.87
CA PRO A 164 -11.83 -21.70 6.96
C PRO A 164 -12.40 -21.98 5.57
N PRO A 165 -13.38 -22.90 5.44
CA PRO A 165 -13.92 -23.31 4.14
C PRO A 165 -14.51 -22.12 3.41
N ARG A 166 -14.08 -21.92 2.16
CA ARG A 166 -14.55 -20.85 1.28
C ARG A 166 -15.20 -21.47 0.04
N ALA A 167 -16.34 -20.93 -0.36
CA ALA A 167 -17.01 -21.32 -1.61
C ALA A 167 -17.22 -20.11 -2.52
N LEU A 168 -17.14 -20.33 -3.82
CA LEU A 168 -17.62 -19.40 -4.83
C LEU A 168 -19.05 -19.80 -5.18
N VAL A 169 -19.99 -18.89 -4.92
CA VAL A 169 -21.41 -19.09 -5.11
C VAL A 169 -21.95 -18.06 -6.09
N ARG A 170 -22.65 -18.53 -7.12
CA ARG A 170 -23.44 -17.66 -8.00
C ARG A 170 -24.90 -17.82 -7.64
N PHE A 171 -25.53 -16.75 -7.16
CA PHE A 171 -26.96 -16.75 -6.92
C PHE A 171 -27.74 -16.72 -8.24
N ALA A 172 -28.97 -17.24 -8.22
CA ALA A 172 -29.89 -17.13 -9.34
C ALA A 172 -30.18 -15.64 -9.63
N PRO A 173 -30.35 -15.25 -10.91
CA PRO A 173 -30.52 -13.84 -11.28
C PRO A 173 -31.81 -13.19 -10.71
N ASP A 174 -32.78 -14.01 -10.34
CA ASP A 174 -34.05 -13.66 -9.73
C ASP A 174 -34.07 -13.83 -8.19
N ALA A 175 -32.96 -14.27 -7.58
CA ALA A 175 -32.85 -14.43 -6.14
C ALA A 175 -32.98 -13.07 -5.44
N ARG A 176 -33.95 -12.96 -4.52
CA ARG A 176 -34.14 -11.73 -3.77
C ARG A 176 -33.10 -11.63 -2.66
N ILE A 177 -32.73 -10.39 -2.32
CA ILE A 177 -31.76 -10.11 -1.24
C ILE A 177 -32.20 -10.76 0.07
N ALA A 178 -33.49 -10.74 0.38
CA ALA A 178 -34.04 -11.36 1.59
C ALA A 178 -33.79 -12.89 1.65
N ASP A 179 -33.87 -13.58 0.52
CA ASP A 179 -33.63 -15.01 0.43
C ASP A 179 -32.13 -15.32 0.54
N ILE A 180 -31.28 -14.46 -0.03
CA ILE A 180 -29.82 -14.56 0.11
C ILE A 180 -29.42 -14.38 1.58
N THR A 181 -29.94 -13.35 2.26
CA THR A 181 -29.64 -13.13 3.68
C THR A 181 -30.11 -14.29 4.56
N ALA A 182 -31.30 -14.84 4.29
CA ALA A 182 -31.82 -15.99 5.04
C ALA A 182 -30.95 -17.25 4.86
N LEU A 183 -30.43 -17.48 3.64
CA LEU A 183 -29.48 -18.56 3.37
C LEU A 183 -28.15 -18.32 4.09
N LEU A 184 -27.62 -17.11 4.06
CA LEU A 184 -26.37 -16.80 4.76
C LEU A 184 -26.51 -17.03 6.27
N ASP A 185 -27.64 -16.63 6.86
CA ASP A 185 -27.94 -16.87 8.27
C ASP A 185 -28.07 -18.38 8.58
N SER A 186 -28.78 -19.15 7.75
CA SER A 186 -28.98 -20.59 7.98
C SER A 186 -27.68 -21.39 7.90
N TYR A 187 -26.76 -20.99 7.03
CA TYR A 187 -25.47 -21.64 6.83
C TYR A 187 -24.32 -20.97 7.62
N GLN A 188 -24.62 -19.95 8.45
CA GLN A 188 -23.62 -19.15 9.18
C GLN A 188 -22.48 -18.69 8.25
N ALA A 189 -22.88 -18.22 7.08
CA ALA A 189 -22.01 -17.82 6.00
C ALA A 189 -21.92 -16.30 5.91
N SER A 190 -20.74 -15.79 5.56
CA SER A 190 -20.51 -14.37 5.33
C SER A 190 -19.92 -14.15 3.94
N ILE A 191 -20.32 -13.06 3.27
CA ILE A 191 -19.75 -12.66 1.99
C ILE A 191 -18.43 -11.93 2.27
N VAL A 192 -17.33 -12.51 1.79
CA VAL A 192 -15.96 -11.97 2.00
C VAL A 192 -15.44 -11.26 0.76
N ASP A 193 -15.91 -11.62 -0.43
CA ASP A 193 -15.56 -10.94 -1.68
C ASP A 193 -16.73 -10.94 -2.67
N GLY A 194 -16.81 -9.88 -3.47
CA GLY A 194 -17.96 -9.50 -4.29
C GLY A 194 -17.87 -9.89 -5.77
N ALA A 195 -19.02 -9.73 -6.45
CA ALA A 195 -19.41 -10.27 -7.75
C ALA A 195 -18.51 -9.96 -8.97
N LYS A 196 -17.24 -10.37 -8.97
CA LYS A 196 -16.44 -10.48 -10.20
C LYS A 196 -17.09 -11.54 -11.10
N GLY A 197 -17.78 -11.10 -12.16
CA GLY A 197 -18.51 -12.00 -13.06
C GLY A 197 -19.76 -12.64 -12.45
N GLY A 198 -20.34 -12.06 -11.39
CA GLY A 198 -21.54 -12.59 -10.73
C GLY A 198 -21.28 -13.69 -9.69
N LEU A 199 -20.02 -14.01 -9.38
CA LEU A 199 -19.64 -14.99 -8.35
C LEU A 199 -19.31 -14.29 -7.03
N PHE A 200 -19.91 -14.76 -5.95
CA PHE A 200 -19.67 -14.28 -4.59
C PHE A 200 -18.79 -15.26 -3.84
N ARG A 201 -17.83 -14.75 -3.07
CA ARG A 201 -17.00 -15.58 -2.19
C ARG A 201 -17.63 -15.63 -0.80
N LEU A 202 -18.14 -16.80 -0.44
CA LEU A 202 -18.71 -17.07 0.87
C LEU A 202 -17.69 -17.77 1.77
N GLN A 203 -17.62 -17.36 3.02
CA GLN A 203 -16.89 -18.04 4.09
C GLN A 203 -17.90 -18.64 5.07
N PHE A 204 -17.71 -19.92 5.42
CA PHE A 204 -18.61 -20.64 6.32
C PHE A 204 -17.93 -20.82 7.67
N GLY A 205 -18.52 -20.22 8.71
CA GLY A 205 -18.02 -20.28 10.08
C GLY A 205 -16.61 -19.71 10.29
N ASN A 206 -16.12 -19.89 11.52
CA ASN A 206 -14.80 -19.40 11.98
C ASN A 206 -13.79 -20.54 12.21
N SER A 207 -14.18 -21.79 12.00
CA SER A 207 -13.37 -22.98 12.28
C SER A 207 -13.05 -23.74 11.00
N ALA A 208 -11.87 -24.37 10.95
CA ALA A 208 -11.49 -25.24 9.84
C ALA A 208 -12.46 -26.43 9.74
N MET A 209 -12.93 -26.71 8.52
CA MET A 209 -13.85 -27.80 8.22
C MET A 209 -13.10 -28.90 7.46
N GLY A 210 -13.45 -30.16 7.70
CA GLY A 210 -12.86 -31.28 6.96
C GLY A 210 -13.20 -31.22 5.46
N LYS A 211 -12.35 -31.78 4.60
CA LYS A 211 -12.60 -31.81 3.13
C LYS A 211 -13.94 -32.47 2.77
N GLU A 212 -14.33 -33.51 3.51
CA GLU A 212 -15.59 -34.24 3.32
C GLU A 212 -16.80 -33.40 3.74
N GLU A 213 -16.69 -32.70 4.87
CA GLU A 213 -17.72 -31.80 5.37
C GLU A 213 -17.93 -30.60 4.44
N ALA A 214 -16.84 -30.04 3.89
CA ALA A 214 -16.89 -28.96 2.92
C ALA A 214 -17.56 -29.41 1.60
N ALA A 215 -17.26 -30.62 1.12
CA ALA A 215 -17.91 -31.19 -0.07
C ALA A 215 -19.41 -31.45 0.16
N ALA A 216 -19.78 -31.93 1.36
CA ALA A 216 -21.17 -32.11 1.75
C ALA A 216 -21.91 -30.76 1.83
N LEU A 217 -21.26 -29.71 2.32
CA LEU A 217 -21.79 -28.35 2.39
C LEU A 217 -22.03 -27.78 0.99
N LEU A 218 -21.06 -27.90 0.08
CA LEU A 218 -21.21 -27.47 -1.32
C LEU A 218 -22.37 -28.20 -2.02
N SER A 219 -22.51 -29.50 -1.79
CA SER A 219 -23.61 -30.31 -2.34
C SER A 219 -24.97 -29.92 -1.77
N ARG A 220 -25.03 -29.34 -0.56
CA ARG A 220 -26.26 -28.78 0.02
C ARG A 220 -26.57 -27.42 -0.59
N LEU A 221 -25.57 -26.53 -0.69
CA LEU A 221 -25.73 -25.22 -1.32
C LEU A 221 -26.21 -25.32 -2.78
N GLN A 222 -25.68 -26.26 -3.56
CA GLN A 222 -26.11 -26.45 -4.95
C GLN A 222 -27.57 -26.93 -5.07
N ARG A 223 -28.17 -27.45 -4.00
CA ARG A 223 -29.59 -27.85 -3.97
C ARG A 223 -30.52 -26.70 -3.56
N GLU A 224 -29.98 -25.58 -3.12
CA GLU A 224 -30.77 -24.40 -2.79
C GLU A 224 -31.31 -23.73 -4.05
N LYS A 225 -32.61 -23.39 -4.05
CA LYS A 225 -33.29 -22.85 -5.24
C LYS A 225 -32.73 -21.51 -5.71
N ILE A 226 -32.10 -20.76 -4.81
CA ILE A 226 -31.51 -19.45 -5.08
C ILE A 226 -30.04 -19.52 -5.48
N VAL A 227 -29.45 -20.72 -5.57
CA VAL A 227 -28.04 -20.93 -5.94
C VAL A 227 -27.96 -21.60 -7.32
N SER A 228 -27.30 -20.94 -8.26
CA SER A 228 -27.07 -21.47 -9.62
C SER A 228 -25.75 -22.23 -9.77
N LEU A 229 -24.75 -21.90 -8.96
CA LEU A 229 -23.43 -22.54 -8.95
C LEU A 229 -22.84 -22.44 -7.55
N ALA A 230 -22.28 -23.53 -7.03
CA ALA A 230 -21.48 -23.54 -5.80
C ALA A 230 -20.24 -24.41 -6.03
N VAL A 231 -19.04 -23.84 -5.93
CA VAL A 231 -17.76 -24.53 -6.12
C VAL A 231 -16.81 -24.15 -5.00
N ALA A 232 -15.89 -25.04 -4.64
CA ALA A 232 -14.83 -24.73 -3.69
C ALA A 232 -14.00 -23.53 -4.19
N ALA A 233 -13.75 -22.56 -3.31
CA ALA A 233 -12.86 -21.45 -3.60
C ALA A 233 -11.40 -21.86 -3.28
N PRO A 234 -10.43 -21.51 -4.13
CA PRO A 234 -9.00 -21.70 -3.84
C PRO A 234 -8.51 -20.80 -2.70
#